data_AF-A0A529XGU7-F1
#
_entry.id   AF-A0A529XGU7-F1
#
_cell.length_a   1.000
_cell.length_b   1.000
_cell.length_c   1.000
_cell.angle_alpha   90.00
_cell.angle_beta   90.00
_cell.angle_gamma   90.00
#
_symmetry.space_group_name_H-M   'P 1'
#
loop_
_entity.id
_entity.type
_entity.pdbx_description
1 polymer ?
#
loop_
_entity_poly.entity_id
_entity_poly.type
_entity_poly.pdbx_seq_one_letter_code
_entity_poly.pdbx_strand_id
1 'polypeptide(L)'
;MSDEMSSLEFQPRAQGSVMGFPAHEGRPGAIGEVHARPHPLIEKPRVLIQLSFMTEAGAAVDHAVLSELSRRLGIAAPERNARHHAMKWGKGSLRWERHTEFSTYLWEGPLA
;
A
#
# COMPACT_ATOMS: atom_id res chain seq x y z
N MET A 1 -37.90 36.23 -22.37
CA MET A 1 -37.05 35.37 -23.22
C MET A 1 -35.65 35.93 -23.20
N SER A 2 -34.76 35.31 -22.42
CA SER A 2 -33.29 35.22 -22.59
C SER A 2 -32.79 34.46 -21.38
N ASP A 3 -32.63 33.14 -21.56
CA ASP A 3 -32.26 32.16 -20.55
C ASP A 3 -30.99 32.54 -19.79
N GLU A 4 -31.13 32.63 -18.48
CA GLU A 4 -30.07 32.59 -17.50
C GLU A 4 -29.57 31.14 -17.39
N MET A 5 -28.77 30.68 -18.36
CA MET A 5 -28.09 29.39 -18.27
C MET A 5 -26.91 29.49 -17.29
N SER A 6 -27.29 29.34 -16.02
CA SER A 6 -26.44 29.00 -14.88
C SER A 6 -25.33 28.00 -15.24
N SER A 7 -24.10 28.49 -15.17
CA SER A 7 -22.95 27.86 -14.48
C SER A 7 -22.81 26.34 -14.58
N LEU A 8 -21.98 25.89 -15.51
CA LEU A 8 -21.11 24.71 -15.32
C LEU A 8 -19.72 25.04 -15.86
N GLU A 9 -19.07 26.02 -15.24
CA GLU A 9 -17.63 26.17 -15.39
C GLU A 9 -16.95 24.90 -14.87
N PHE A 10 -16.27 24.17 -15.75
CA PHE A 10 -15.30 23.17 -15.31
C PHE A 10 -14.13 23.94 -14.70
N GLN A 11 -14.06 23.99 -13.37
CA GLN A 11 -12.91 24.53 -12.65
C GLN A 11 -11.98 23.38 -12.24
N PRO A 12 -10.99 22.99 -13.06
CA PRO A 12 -10.00 22.04 -12.63
C PRO A 12 -9.11 22.74 -11.61
N ARG A 13 -9.21 22.35 -10.34
CA ARG A 13 -8.22 22.75 -9.34
C ARG A 13 -6.88 22.19 -9.79
N ALA A 14 -5.92 23.08 -10.00
CA ALA A 14 -4.62 22.77 -10.57
C ALA A 14 -3.92 21.62 -9.82
N GLN A 15 -3.85 20.45 -10.45
CA GLN A 15 -2.94 19.36 -10.09
C GLN A 15 -1.92 19.13 -11.21
N GLY A 16 -1.22 20.20 -11.58
CA GLY A 16 -0.11 20.18 -12.55
C GLY A 16 -0.55 20.04 -14.02
N SER A 17 0.39 20.33 -14.93
CA SER A 17 0.21 20.11 -16.37
C SER A 17 1.05 18.94 -16.84
N VAL A 18 0.52 18.12 -17.75
CA VAL A 18 1.28 17.08 -18.45
C VAL A 18 1.37 17.49 -19.92
N MET A 19 2.57 17.79 -20.41
CA MET A 19 2.80 18.19 -21.81
C MET A 19 1.91 19.35 -22.28
N GLY A 20 1.62 20.31 -21.39
CA GLY A 20 0.77 21.48 -21.71
C GLY A 20 -0.74 21.26 -21.57
N PHE A 21 -1.19 20.04 -21.24
CA PHE A 21 -2.60 19.75 -20.95
C PHE A 21 -2.87 19.71 -19.45
N PRO A 22 -4.09 20.06 -18.99
CA PRO A 22 -4.50 19.84 -17.61
C PRO A 22 -4.34 18.37 -17.22
N ALA A 23 -3.66 18.10 -16.11
CA ALA A 23 -3.55 16.73 -15.63
C ALA A 23 -4.91 16.21 -15.17
N HIS A 24 -5.18 14.93 -15.45
CA HIS A 24 -6.37 14.23 -14.97
C HIS A 24 -6.35 14.10 -13.43
N GLU A 25 -7.49 14.28 -12.76
CA GLU A 25 -7.61 14.24 -11.29
C GLU A 25 -7.14 12.92 -10.67
N GLY A 26 -7.30 11.80 -11.39
CA GLY A 26 -6.81 10.47 -10.97
C GLY A 26 -5.30 10.24 -11.13
N ARG A 27 -4.56 11.17 -11.73
CA ARG A 27 -3.11 11.00 -12.01
C ARG A 27 -2.27 10.80 -10.74
N PRO A 28 -2.45 11.57 -9.65
CA PRO A 28 -1.68 11.36 -8.43
C PRO A 28 -1.88 9.97 -7.83
N GLY A 29 -3.10 9.42 -7.89
CA GLY A 29 -3.40 8.06 -7.44
C GLY A 29 -2.69 7.00 -8.29
N ALA A 30 -2.73 7.13 -9.62
CA ALA A 30 -2.06 6.20 -10.53
C ALA A 30 -0.53 6.23 -10.39
N ILE A 31 0.07 7.43 -10.22
CA ILE A 31 1.51 7.56 -9.95
C ILE A 31 1.85 6.97 -8.58
N GLY A 32 1.04 7.26 -7.57
CA GLY A 32 1.18 6.70 -6.23
C GLY A 32 1.17 5.17 -6.24
N GLU A 33 0.34 4.55 -7.07
CA GLU A 33 0.29 3.09 -7.20
C GLU A 33 1.62 2.47 -7.69
N VAL A 34 2.26 3.09 -8.69
CA VAL A 34 3.56 2.64 -9.22
C VAL A 34 4.66 2.75 -8.16
N HIS A 35 4.60 3.78 -7.31
CA HIS A 35 5.60 4.04 -6.26
C HIS A 35 5.28 3.39 -4.91
N ALA A 36 4.10 2.82 -4.71
CA ALA A 36 3.66 2.28 -3.43
C ALA A 36 4.31 0.94 -3.05
N ARG A 37 5.13 0.33 -3.92
CA ARG A 37 5.70 -1.01 -3.70
C ARG A 37 7.21 -1.06 -3.95
N PRO A 38 8.04 -0.26 -3.25
CA PRO A 38 9.49 -0.41 -3.35
C PRO A 38 9.89 -1.81 -2.86
N HIS A 39 10.57 -2.57 -3.72
CA HIS A 39 11.07 -3.89 -3.36
C HIS A 39 12.06 -3.77 -2.19
N PRO A 40 12.03 -4.70 -1.24
CA PRO A 40 12.99 -4.67 -0.14
C PRO A 40 14.41 -4.84 -0.67
N LEU A 41 15.29 -3.90 -0.33
CA LEU A 41 16.72 -4.07 -0.49
C LEU A 41 17.22 -5.01 0.62
N ILE A 42 17.76 -6.15 0.23
CA ILE A 42 18.19 -7.21 1.13
C ILE A 42 19.71 -7.36 1.02
N GLU A 43 20.42 -7.04 2.10
CA GLU A 43 21.88 -7.16 2.18
C GLU A 43 22.29 -8.60 2.47
N LYS A 44 23.00 -9.24 1.54
CA LYS A 44 23.41 -10.65 1.63
C LYS A 44 24.49 -10.86 2.71
N PRO A 45 24.57 -12.03 3.36
CA PRO A 45 23.72 -13.22 3.20
C PRO A 45 22.48 -13.19 4.12
N ARG A 46 21.32 -13.58 3.57
CA ARG A 46 20.03 -13.58 4.28
C ARG A 46 19.21 -14.81 3.92
N VAL A 47 18.35 -15.25 4.84
CA VAL A 47 17.30 -16.24 4.60
C VAL A 47 15.99 -15.51 4.34
N LEU A 48 15.27 -15.96 3.32
CA LEU A 48 13.98 -15.43 2.91
C LEU A 48 12.94 -16.53 2.99
N ILE A 49 11.81 -16.25 3.64
CA ILE A 49 10.64 -17.12 3.69
C ILE A 49 9.46 -16.30 3.18
N GLN A 50 8.86 -16.73 2.07
CA GLN A 50 7.68 -16.10 1.50
C GLN A 50 6.50 -17.06 1.52
N LEU A 51 5.43 -16.63 2.18
CA LEU A 51 4.15 -17.35 2.25
C LEU A 51 3.07 -16.53 1.58
N SER A 52 2.16 -17.21 0.87
CA SER A 52 1.02 -16.58 0.20
C SER A 52 -0.26 -17.26 0.65
N PHE A 53 -1.26 -16.46 1.02
CA PHE A 53 -2.55 -16.95 1.49
C PHE A 53 -3.66 -16.35 0.64
N MET A 54 -4.59 -17.19 0.16
CA MET A 54 -5.78 -16.73 -0.53
C MET A 54 -6.66 -15.93 0.44
N THR A 55 -7.15 -14.77 0.00
CA THR A 55 -7.97 -13.88 0.81
C THR A 55 -9.36 -13.76 0.20
N GLU A 56 -10.09 -14.87 0.12
CA GLU A 56 -11.42 -14.93 -0.50
C GLU A 56 -12.45 -14.02 0.21
N ALA A 57 -12.27 -13.78 1.52
CA ALA A 57 -13.12 -12.90 2.34
C ALA A 57 -12.50 -11.51 2.62
N GLY A 58 -11.43 -11.15 1.91
CA GLY A 58 -10.70 -9.90 2.12
C GLY A 58 -9.70 -9.92 3.29
N ALA A 59 -9.06 -8.79 3.56
CA ALA A 59 -7.91 -8.69 4.47
C ALA A 59 -8.24 -8.39 5.93
N ALA A 60 -9.49 -8.60 6.38
CA ALA A 60 -9.87 -8.35 7.77
C ALA A 60 -9.10 -9.24 8.75
N VAL A 61 -8.88 -10.51 8.37
CA VAL A 61 -8.09 -11.47 9.15
C VAL A 61 -6.63 -11.05 9.20
N ASP A 62 -6.03 -10.72 8.05
CA ASP A 62 -4.65 -10.22 7.98
C ASP A 62 -4.47 -8.99 8.88
N HIS A 63 -5.38 -8.02 8.79
CA HIS A 63 -5.34 -6.82 9.61
C HIS A 63 -5.41 -7.15 11.11
N ALA A 64 -6.29 -8.06 11.52
CA ALA A 64 -6.40 -8.47 12.92
C ALA A 64 -5.11 -9.14 13.43
N VAL A 65 -4.53 -10.05 12.65
CA VAL A 65 -3.27 -10.75 12.96
C VAL A 65 -2.11 -9.75 13.06
N LEU A 66 -1.96 -8.88 12.07
CA LEU A 66 -0.88 -7.89 12.03
C LEU A 66 -1.02 -6.83 13.12
N SER A 67 -2.25 -6.41 13.44
CA SER A 67 -2.51 -5.49 14.55
C SER A 67 -2.11 -6.11 15.89
N GLU A 68 -2.48 -7.37 16.11
CA GLU A 68 -2.12 -8.09 17.33
C GLU A 68 -0.60 -8.27 17.44
N LEU A 69 0.06 -8.70 16.37
CA LEU A 69 1.52 -8.86 16.34
C LEU A 69 2.24 -7.51 16.54
N SER A 70 1.73 -6.44 15.93
CA SER A 70 2.26 -5.09 16.10
C SER A 70 2.18 -4.62 17.55
N ARG A 71 1.03 -4.82 18.21
CA ARG A 71 0.87 -4.48 19.64
C ARG A 71 1.84 -5.25 20.53
N ARG A 72 2.02 -6.56 20.31
CA ARG A 72 2.98 -7.39 21.07
C ARG A 72 4.42 -6.91 20.94
N LEU A 73 4.76 -6.31 19.79
CA LEU A 73 6.10 -5.79 19.49
C LEU A 73 6.26 -4.31 19.85
N GLY A 74 5.22 -3.64 20.37
CA GLY A 74 5.25 -2.22 20.73
C GLY A 74 5.35 -1.28 19.52
N ILE A 75 4.92 -1.72 18.34
CA ILE A 75 4.92 -0.93 17.10
C ILE A 75 3.51 -0.53 16.70
N ALA A 76 3.40 0.50 15.86
CA ALA A 76 2.12 0.95 15.32
C ALA A 76 1.47 -0.17 14.49
N ALA A 77 0.19 -0.43 14.74
CA ALA A 77 -0.62 -1.33 13.93
C ALA A 77 -0.81 -0.76 12.50
N PRO A 78 -1.01 -1.61 11.49
CA PRO A 78 -1.36 -1.14 10.15
C PRO A 78 -2.66 -0.34 10.18
N GLU A 79 -2.79 0.63 9.28
CA GLU A 79 -4.06 1.31 9.05
C GLU A 79 -5.12 0.35 8.50
N ARG A 80 -6.40 0.65 8.74
CA ARG A 80 -7.53 -0.22 8.31
C ARG A 80 -7.51 -0.57 6.81
N ASN A 81 -7.06 0.37 5.98
CA ASN A 81 -7.01 0.21 4.53
C ASN A 81 -5.58 0.01 4.01
N ALA A 82 -4.62 -0.29 4.90
CA ALA A 82 -3.25 -0.54 4.51
C ALA A 82 -3.16 -1.69 3.51
N ARG A 83 -2.37 -1.49 2.46
CA ARG A 83 -2.07 -2.52 1.45
C ARG A 83 -0.71 -3.17 1.66
N HIS A 84 0.10 -2.61 2.55
CA HIS A 84 1.39 -3.14 2.93
C HIS A 84 1.65 -2.79 4.40
N HIS A 85 2.41 -3.63 5.09
CA HIS A 85 2.87 -3.37 6.45
C HIS A 85 4.25 -3.99 6.63
N ALA A 86 5.17 -3.27 7.26
CA ALA A 86 6.52 -3.78 7.49
C ALA A 86 6.90 -3.57 8.96
N MET A 87 7.50 -4.60 9.55
CA MET A 87 7.89 -4.58 10.95
C MET A 87 9.13 -5.41 11.23
N LYS A 88 9.87 -5.04 12.28
CA LYS A 88 10.94 -5.89 12.82
C LYS A 88 10.31 -7.07 13.54
N TRP A 89 10.81 -8.29 13.30
CA TRP A 89 10.34 -9.50 13.97
C TRP A 89 11.51 -10.43 14.26
N GLY A 90 11.83 -10.60 15.54
CA GLY A 90 12.98 -11.38 15.99
C GLY A 90 14.28 -10.76 15.48
N LYS A 91 15.16 -11.58 14.89
CA LYS A 91 16.40 -11.13 14.24
C LYS A 91 16.18 -10.60 12.81
N GLY A 92 14.94 -10.58 12.33
CA GLY A 92 14.60 -10.28 10.95
C GLY A 92 13.59 -9.16 10.80
N SER A 93 13.02 -9.06 9.61
CA SER A 93 11.86 -8.22 9.32
C SER A 93 10.77 -9.04 8.66
N LEU A 94 9.52 -8.66 8.92
CA LEU A 94 8.33 -9.17 8.23
C LEU A 94 7.74 -8.05 7.38
N ARG A 95 7.43 -8.37 6.15
CA ARG A 95 6.66 -7.52 5.25
C ARG A 95 5.42 -8.27 4.81
N TRP A 96 4.27 -7.63 4.99
CA TRP A 96 2.99 -8.09 4.48
C TRP A 96 2.56 -7.21 3.33
N GLU A 97 2.01 -7.80 2.28
CA GLU A 97 1.39 -7.08 1.16
C GLU A 97 0.04 -7.71 0.78
N ARG A 98 -0.93 -6.85 0.46
CA ARG A 98 -2.28 -7.21 0.07
C ARG A 98 -2.49 -7.02 -1.43
N HIS A 99 -2.83 -8.11 -2.10
CA HIS A 99 -3.28 -8.13 -3.49
C HIS A 99 -4.81 -8.23 -3.54
N THR A 100 -5.35 -8.38 -4.75
CA THR A 100 -6.80 -8.49 -4.94
C THR A 100 -7.29 -9.88 -4.51
N GLU A 101 -6.60 -10.95 -4.91
CA GLU A 101 -7.03 -12.33 -4.59
C GLU A 101 -6.29 -12.96 -3.39
N PHE A 102 -5.13 -12.44 -3.01
CA PHE A 102 -4.28 -13.03 -1.97
C PHE A 102 -3.46 -11.98 -1.20
N SER A 103 -2.85 -12.43 -0.11
CA SER A 103 -1.87 -11.66 0.68
C SER A 103 -0.55 -12.41 0.73
N THR A 104 0.56 -11.68 0.78
CA THR A 104 1.90 -12.25 0.96
C THR A 104 2.51 -11.84 2.28
N TYR A 105 3.31 -12.73 2.85
CA TYR A 105 4.10 -12.51 4.05
C TYR A 105 5.55 -12.91 3.74
N LEU A 106 6.44 -11.93 3.67
CA LEU A 106 7.87 -12.11 3.47
C LEU A 106 8.59 -11.87 4.79
N TRP A 107 9.16 -12.93 5.36
CA TRP A 107 10.12 -12.81 6.44
C TRP A 107 11.54 -12.89 5.91
N GLU A 108 12.41 -12.00 6.38
CA GLU A 108 13.82 -11.99 6.03
C GLU A 108 14.73 -11.82 7.25
N GLY A 109 15.73 -12.69 7.38
CA GLY A 109 16.56 -12.82 8.59
C GLY A 109 17.99 -13.25 8.29
N PRO A 110 18.86 -13.28 9.30
CA PRO A 110 20.25 -13.72 9.14
C PRO A 110 20.30 -15.18 8.70
N LEU A 111 21.27 -15.49 7.83
CA LEU A 111 21.70 -16.88 7.62
C LEU A 111 22.41 -17.34 8.89
N ALA A 112 21.94 -18.44 9.48
CA ALA A 112 22.39 -18.96 10.77
C ALA A 112 23.90 -19.25 10.80
#